data_AF-A0A7V4SYW2-F1
#
_entry.id   AF-A0A7V4SYW2-F1
#
_cell.length_a   1.000
_cell.length_b   1.000
_cell.length_c   1.000
_cell.angle_alpha   90.00
_cell.angle_beta   90.00
_cell.angle_gamma   90.00
#
_symmetry.space_group_name_H-M   'P 1'
#
loop_
_entity.id
_entity.type
_entity.pdbx_description
1 polymer ?
#
loop_
_entity_poly.entity_id
_entity_poly.type
_entity_poly.pdbx_seq_one_letter_code
_entity_poly.pdbx_strand_id
1 'polypeptide(L)'
;MAITKKDIEKLSEIFATKKDLEAFATKKDLNLLREEMNAKFDQVDRKFDQITANLDWLMGKVQKILDELVVIAHHYREHELRLEDHEKKSEFSR
;
A
#
# COMPACT_ATOMS: atom_id res chain seq x y z
N MET A 1 -39.68 -46.92 29.62
CA MET A 1 -38.28 -47.08 30.06
C MET A 1 -37.84 -45.73 30.63
N ALA A 2 -37.39 -45.68 31.89
CA ALA A 2 -37.00 -44.43 32.54
C ALA A 2 -35.48 -44.37 32.68
N ILE A 3 -34.89 -43.18 32.51
CA ILE A 3 -33.46 -42.96 32.81
C ILE A 3 -33.22 -43.24 34.30
N THR A 4 -32.15 -43.98 34.58
CA THR A 4 -31.73 -44.31 35.94
C THR A 4 -30.61 -43.38 36.40
N LYS A 5 -30.38 -43.32 37.72
CA LYS A 5 -29.26 -42.57 38.30
C LYS A 5 -27.89 -43.00 37.74
N LYS A 6 -27.74 -44.30 37.46
CA LYS A 6 -26.53 -44.88 36.85
C LYS A 6 -26.32 -44.37 35.42
N ASP A 7 -27.39 -44.07 34.69
CA ASP A 7 -27.31 -43.46 33.37
C ASP A 7 -26.85 -41.99 33.47
N ILE A 8 -27.31 -41.26 34.49
CA ILE A 8 -26.88 -39.88 34.76
C ILE A 8 -25.40 -39.81 35.16
N GLU A 9 -24.91 -40.74 35.99
CA GLU A 9 -23.50 -40.82 36.39
C GLU A 9 -22.58 -41.03 35.17
N LYS A 10 -22.95 -41.94 34.26
CA LYS A 10 -22.20 -42.14 33.01
C LYS A 10 -22.16 -40.90 32.12
N LEU A 11 -23.24 -40.11 32.07
CA LEU A 11 -23.24 -38.85 31.33
C LEU A 11 -22.24 -37.86 31.94
N SER A 12 -22.12 -37.80 33.28
CA SER A 12 -21.19 -36.88 33.93
C SER A 12 -19.71 -37.19 33.65
N GLU A 13 -19.36 -38.44 33.34
CA GLU A 13 -17.99 -38.84 32.98
C GLU A 13 -17.63 -38.50 31.52
N ILE A 14 -18.62 -38.35 30.65
CA ILE A 14 -18.42 -38.15 29.20
C ILE A 14 -18.51 -36.67 28.82
N PHE A 15 -19.33 -35.88 29.52
CA PHE A 15 -19.58 -34.49 29.18
C PHE A 15 -18.50 -33.57 29.75
N ALA A 16 -18.01 -32.65 28.92
CA ALA A 16 -17.14 -31.56 29.36
C ALA A 16 -17.86 -30.67 30.39
N THR A 17 -17.12 -30.30 31.43
CA THR A 17 -17.57 -29.39 32.48
C THR A 17 -17.33 -27.94 32.09
N LYS A 18 -17.93 -27.02 32.84
CA LYS A 18 -17.67 -25.58 32.67
C LYS A 18 -16.18 -25.25 32.78
N LYS A 19 -15.45 -25.93 33.69
CA LYS A 19 -14.01 -25.73 33.90
C LYS A 19 -13.19 -26.17 32.69
N ASP A 20 -13.61 -27.23 31.99
CA ASP A 20 -12.94 -27.70 30.78
C ASP A 20 -13.05 -26.69 29.63
N LEU A 21 -14.12 -25.89 29.62
CA LEU A 21 -14.36 -24.87 28.60
C LEU A 21 -13.65 -23.53 28.89
N GLU A 22 -13.17 -23.29 30.11
CA GLU A 22 -12.49 -22.04 30.50
C GLU A 22 -11.15 -21.85 29.78
N ALA A 23 -10.54 -22.93 29.28
CA ALA A 23 -9.31 -22.87 28.50
C ALA A 23 -9.50 -22.33 27.07
N PHE A 24 -10.74 -22.23 26.58
CA PHE A 24 -11.04 -21.79 25.22
C PHE A 24 -11.25 -20.27 25.14
N ALA A 25 -10.88 -19.71 24.00
CA ALA A 25 -11.17 -18.32 23.69
C ALA A 25 -12.68 -18.05 23.75
N THR A 26 -13.03 -16.94 24.39
CA THR A 26 -14.39 -16.45 24.49
C THR A 26 -14.73 -15.55 23.31
N LYS A 27 -16.02 -15.24 23.15
CA LYS A 27 -16.47 -14.24 22.18
C LYS A 27 -15.81 -12.88 22.40
N LYS A 28 -15.48 -12.54 23.65
CA LYS A 28 -14.82 -11.27 23.98
C LYS A 28 -13.40 -11.24 23.41
N ASP A 29 -12.66 -12.34 23.53
CA ASP A 29 -11.30 -12.45 23.00
C ASP A 29 -11.28 -12.31 21.48
N LEU A 30 -12.25 -12.93 20.80
CA LEU A 30 -12.40 -12.81 19.34
C LEU A 30 -12.77 -11.38 18.91
N ASN A 31 -13.59 -10.69 19.68
CA ASN A 31 -13.94 -9.29 19.39
C ASN A 31 -12.73 -8.36 19.54
N LEU A 32 -11.93 -8.55 20.59
CA LEU A 32 -10.69 -7.79 20.80
C LEU A 32 -9.71 -8.02 19.65
N LEU A 33 -9.51 -9.29 19.25
CA LEU A 33 -8.64 -9.62 18.12
C LEU A 33 -9.13 -8.95 16.82
N ARG A 34 -10.44 -8.96 16.57
CA ARG A 34 -11.04 -8.29 15.41
C ARG A 34 -10.80 -6.78 15.41
N GLU A 35 -10.95 -6.13 16.57
CA GLU A 35 -10.72 -4.69 16.72
C GLU A 35 -9.24 -4.33 16.47
N GLU A 36 -8.31 -5.11 17.04
CA GLU A 36 -6.87 -4.93 16.78
C GLU A 36 -6.52 -5.13 15.31
N MET A 37 -7.13 -6.14 14.68
CA MET A 37 -6.92 -6.43 13.27
C MET A 37 -7.43 -5.30 12.38
N ASN A 38 -8.62 -4.78 12.66
CA ASN A 38 -9.18 -3.62 11.94
C ASN A 38 -8.26 -2.39 12.10
N ALA A 39 -7.80 -2.10 13.31
CA ALA A 39 -6.90 -0.97 13.55
C ALA A 39 -5.57 -1.09 12.77
N LYS A 40 -5.05 -2.31 12.64
CA LYS A 40 -3.86 -2.59 11.82
C LYS A 40 -4.16 -2.42 10.32
N PHE A 41 -5.31 -2.85 9.84
CA PHE A 41 -5.72 -2.62 8.45
C PHE A 41 -5.88 -1.13 8.15
N ASP A 42 -6.53 -0.37 9.03
CA ASP A 42 -6.64 1.08 8.88
C ASP A 42 -5.25 1.76 8.85
N GLN A 43 -4.29 1.23 9.61
CA GLN A 43 -2.90 1.73 9.57
C GLN A 43 -2.22 1.41 8.23
N VAL A 44 -2.49 0.25 7.65
CA VAL A 44 -1.97 -0.14 6.34
C VAL A 44 -2.56 0.75 5.25
N ASP A 45 -3.87 1.00 5.27
CA ASP A 45 -4.54 1.87 4.30
C ASP A 45 -3.93 3.29 4.31
N ARG A 46 -3.74 3.87 5.50
CA ARG A 46 -3.06 5.18 5.62
C ARG A 46 -1.65 5.20 5.05
N LYS A 47 -0.89 4.11 5.18
CA LYS A 47 0.45 4.02 4.59
C LYS A 47 0.39 3.91 3.07
N PHE A 48 -0.60 3.19 2.53
CA PHE A 48 -0.82 3.13 1.09
C PHE A 48 -1.20 4.50 0.52
N ASP A 49 -2.09 5.24 1.18
CA ASP A 49 -2.46 6.61 0.76
C ASP A 49 -1.22 7.53 0.71
N GLN A 50 -0.35 7.45 1.72
CA GLN A 50 0.89 8.22 1.75
C GLN A 50 1.85 7.85 0.61
N ILE A 51 1.97 6.56 0.29
CA ILE A 51 2.81 6.08 -0.82
C ILE A 51 2.25 6.59 -2.14
N THR A 52 0.94 6.48 -2.36
CA THR A 52 0.28 6.96 -3.58
C THR A 52 0.51 8.47 -3.77
N ALA A 53 0.31 9.27 -2.72
CA ALA A 53 0.55 10.71 -2.78
C ALA A 53 2.02 11.06 -3.10
N ASN A 54 2.97 10.30 -2.54
CA ASN A 54 4.39 10.49 -2.82
C ASN A 54 4.75 10.13 -4.27
N LEU A 55 4.14 9.07 -4.81
CA LEU A 55 4.31 8.67 -6.21
C LEU A 55 3.74 9.72 -7.16
N ASP A 56 2.54 10.24 -6.89
CA ASP A 56 1.93 11.32 -7.67
C ASP A 56 2.82 12.56 -7.70
N TRP A 57 3.37 12.94 -6.54
CA TRP A 57 4.32 14.05 -6.44
C TRP A 57 5.58 13.80 -7.28
N LEU A 58 6.16 12.60 -7.20
CA LEU A 58 7.36 12.23 -7.95
C LEU A 58 7.09 12.26 -9.46
N MET A 59 5.97 11.68 -9.91
CA MET A 59 5.56 11.69 -11.31
C MET A 59 5.38 13.12 -11.82
N GLY A 60 4.78 14.00 -11.02
CA GLY A 60 4.66 15.42 -11.36
C GLY A 60 6.01 16.12 -11.52
N LYS A 61 7.04 15.75 -10.75
CA LYS A 61 8.41 16.25 -10.92
C LYS A 61 9.06 15.70 -12.20
N VAL A 62 8.91 14.41 -12.47
CA VAL A 62 9.43 13.78 -13.70
C VAL A 62 8.83 14.43 -14.94
N GLN A 63 7.52 14.67 -14.95
CA GLN A 63 6.86 15.33 -16.08
C GLN A 63 7.44 16.72 -16.35
N LYS A 64 7.63 17.54 -15.31
CA LYS A 64 8.25 18.87 -15.46
C LYS A 64 9.66 18.81 -16.05
N ILE A 65 10.47 17.85 -15.63
CA ILE A 65 11.81 17.65 -16.17
C ILE A 65 11.74 17.27 -17.65
N LEU A 66 10.82 16.37 -18.03
CA LEU A 66 10.63 16.01 -19.43
C LEU A 66 10.20 17.21 -20.29
N ASP A 67 9.29 18.04 -19.78
CA ASP A 67 8.85 19.25 -20.48
C ASP A 67 10.03 20.24 -20.66
N GLU A 68 10.84 20.45 -19.62
CA GLU A 68 12.05 21.29 -19.69
C GLU A 68 13.09 20.73 -20.69
N LEU A 69 13.28 19.41 -20.74
CA LEU A 69 14.20 18.78 -21.70
C LEU A 69 13.76 18.98 -23.16
N VAL A 70 12.46 18.92 -23.43
CA VAL A 70 11.91 19.22 -24.77
C VAL A 70 12.23 20.66 -25.16
N VAL A 71 12.04 21.61 -24.24
CA VAL A 71 12.36 23.02 -24.47
C VAL A 71 13.86 23.18 -24.73
N ILE A 72 14.72 22.57 -23.92
CA ILE A 72 16.17 22.63 -24.09
C ILE A 72 16.59 22.07 -25.45
N ALA A 73 16.06 20.91 -25.85
CA ALA A 73 16.36 20.31 -27.15
C ALA A 73 16.01 21.23 -28.33
N HIS A 74 14.89 21.95 -28.23
CA HIS A 74 14.51 22.94 -29.24
C HIS A 74 15.53 24.09 -29.32
N HIS A 75 15.91 24.66 -28.17
CA HIS A 75 16.90 25.74 -28.11
C HIS A 75 18.26 25.31 -28.67
N TYR A 76 18.73 24.10 -28.35
CA TYR A 76 19.99 23.58 -28.91
C TYR A 76 19.95 23.51 -30.43
N ARG A 77 18.85 23.01 -31.00
CA ARG A 77 18.69 22.94 -32.46
C ARG A 77 18.69 24.32 -33.11
N GLU A 78 18.03 25.31 -32.51
CA GLU A 78 18.07 26.69 -33.02
C GLU A 78 19.47 27.28 -32.95
N HIS A 79 20.20 27.04 -31.85
CA HIS A 79 21.58 27.50 -31.71
C HIS A 79 22.50 26.86 -32.76
N GLU A 80 22.36 25.57 -33.04
CA GLU A 80 23.11 24.86 -34.07
C GLU A 80 22.88 25.45 -35.47
N LEU A 81 21.62 25.67 -35.84
CA LEU A 81 21.26 26.31 -37.12
C LEU A 81 21.84 27.73 -37.26
N ARG A 82 21.86 28.51 -36.17
CA ARG A 82 22.45 29.86 -36.17
C ARG A 82 23.97 29.83 -36.31
N LEU A 83 24.63 28.84 -35.72
CA LEU A 83 26.08 28.65 -35.87
C LEU A 83 26.44 28.30 -37.31
N GLU A 84 25.70 27.38 -37.95
CA GLU A 84 25.90 27.03 -39.37
C GLU A 84 25.73 28.25 -40.29
N ASP A 85 24.71 29.09 -40.03
CA ASP A 85 24.48 30.31 -40.81
C ASP A 85 25.63 31.33 -40.64
N HIS A 86 26.12 31.50 -39.40
CA HIS A 86 27.26 32.38 -39.12
C HIS A 86 28.56 31.86 -39.75
N GLU A 87 28.81 30.56 -39.73
CA GLU A 87 29.98 29.93 -40.36
C GLU A 87 29.98 30.18 -41.87
N LYS A 88 28.86 29.89 -42.55
CA LYS A 88 28.70 30.14 -44.01
C LYS A 88 28.92 31.61 -44.38
N LYS A 89 28.39 32.56 -43.60
CA LYS A 89 28.60 34.00 -43.83
C LYS A 89 30.06 34.41 -43.68
N SER A 90 30.78 33.79 -42.73
CA SER A 90 32.19 34.09 -42.49
C SER A 90 33.10 33.56 -43.59
N GLU A 91 32.79 32.39 -44.17
CA GLU A 91 33.51 31.84 -45.32
C GLU A 91 33.32 32.69 -46.59
N PHE A 92 32.11 33.21 -46.81
CA PHE A 92 31.81 34.06 -47.98
C PHE A 92 32.47 35.45 -47.91
N SER A 93 32.91 35.89 -46.73
CA SER A 93 33.52 37.21 -46.51
C SER A 93 35.06 37.19 -46.55
N ARG A 94 35.69 36.03 -46.77
CA ARG A 94 37.13 35.84 -46.98
C ARG A 94 37.45 35.73 -48.46
#